data_AF-A0A0R2RZ22-F1
#
_entry.id   AF-A0A0R2RZ22-F1
#
_cell.length_a   1.000
_cell.length_b   1.000
_cell.length_c   1.000
_cell.angle_alpha   90.00
_cell.angle_beta   90.00
_cell.angle_gamma   90.00
#
_symmetry.space_group_name_H-M   'P 1'
#
loop_
_entity.id
_entity.type
_entity.pdbx_description
1 polymer ?
#
loop_
_entity_poly.entity_id
_entity_poly.type
_entity_poly.pdbx_seq_one_letter_code
_entity_poly.pdbx_strand_id
1 'polypeptide(L)' 'MCYDNFNKSASFGSITQFNDGVFNTNVTILSQDSTQINNPNLIDDLNPGLYVIDKNFEDGTQQQSVIQKNGN' A
#
# COMPACT_ATOMS: atom_id res chain seq x y z
N MET A 1 27.57 -2.99 13.77
CA MET A 1 26.34 -2.16 13.85
C MET A 1 25.71 -2.19 12.47
N CYS A 2 24.50 -2.74 12.38
CA CYS A 2 23.72 -2.97 11.16
C CYS A 2 23.46 -1.66 10.43
N TYR A 3 23.76 -1.60 9.13
CA TYR A 3 23.22 -0.57 8.25
C TYR A 3 22.21 -1.27 7.35
N ASP A 4 20.98 -1.38 7.84
CA ASP A 4 19.86 -1.83 7.02
C ASP A 4 19.47 -0.67 6.10
N ASN A 5 19.87 -0.77 4.83
CA ASN A 5 19.38 0.12 3.79
C ASN A 5 17.90 -0.21 3.52
N PHE A 6 17.00 0.29 4.37
CA PHE A 6 15.54 0.25 4.20
C PHE A 6 15.04 1.13 3.03
N ASN A 7 15.94 1.68 2.23
CA ASN A 7 15.65 2.60 1.13
C ASN A 7 15.45 1.88 -0.22
N LYS A 8 14.98 0.62 -0.20
CA LYS A 8 14.46 0.01 -1.42
C LYS A 8 13.08 0.58 -1.66
N SER A 9 12.98 1.52 -2.60
CA SER A 9 11.69 1.95 -3.14
C SER A 9 11.03 0.77 -3.86
N ALA A 10 9.74 0.57 -3.64
CA ALA A 10 8.99 -0.43 -4.40
C ALA A 10 8.95 -0.05 -5.88
N SER A 11 9.11 -1.03 -6.77
CA SER A 11 9.10 -0.82 -8.22
C SER A 11 7.69 -0.57 -8.74
N PHE A 12 6.70 -1.21 -8.12
CA PHE A 12 5.29 -1.06 -8.41
C PHE A 12 4.48 -1.65 -7.25
N GLY A 13 3.17 -1.41 -7.26
CA GLY A 13 2.29 -1.97 -6.25
C GLY A 13 0.82 -1.89 -6.60
N SER A 14 -0.01 -2.22 -5.62
CA SER A 14 -1.46 -2.06 -5.71
C SER A 14 -2.04 -1.64 -4.37
N ILE A 15 -3.11 -0.86 -4.45
CA ILE A 15 -3.96 -0.51 -3.31
C ILE A 15 -5.31 -1.16 -3.54
N THR A 16 -5.68 -2.07 -2.64
CA THR A 16 -6.97 -2.73 -2.63
C THR A 16 -7.83 -2.08 -1.56
N GLN A 17 -8.84 -1.33 -1.97
CA GLN A 17 -9.84 -0.75 -1.08
C GLN A 17 -11.01 -1.72 -0.90
N PHE A 18 -11.41 -1.97 0.34
CA PHE A 18 -12.61 -2.74 0.66
C PHE A 18 -13.80 -1.78 0.76
N ASN A 19 -14.72 -1.85 -0.20
CA ASN A 19 -15.77 -0.85 -0.41
C ASN A 19 -16.78 -0.80 0.76
N ASP A 20 -16.87 -1.88 1.53
CA ASP A 20 -17.75 -2.02 2.70
C ASP A 20 -16.99 -2.14 4.04
N GLY A 21 -15.66 -1.97 4.02
CA GLY A 21 -14.82 -2.08 5.21
C GLY A 21 -14.64 -3.51 5.75
N VAL A 22 -15.02 -4.54 4.98
CA VAL A 22 -14.89 -5.95 5.36
C VAL A 22 -13.97 -6.66 4.38
N PHE A 23 -13.12 -7.58 4.88
CA PHE A 23 -12.29 -8.42 4.03
C PHE A 23 -13.14 -9.40 3.21
N ASN A 24 -13.50 -9.01 2.00
CA ASN A 24 -14.28 -9.80 1.05
C ASN A 24 -13.86 -9.49 -0.40
N THR A 25 -14.68 -9.93 -1.36
CA THR A 25 -14.42 -9.72 -2.80
C THR A 25 -14.96 -8.38 -3.33
N ASN A 26 -15.66 -7.59 -2.51
CA ASN A 26 -16.20 -6.29 -2.87
C ASN A 26 -15.11 -5.22 -2.71
N VAL A 27 -14.16 -5.27 -3.62
CA VAL A 27 -12.95 -4.44 -3.58
C VAL A 27 -12.76 -3.62 -4.83
N THR A 28 -12.08 -2.49 -4.67
CA THR A 28 -11.53 -1.70 -5.77
C THR A 28 -10.02 -1.82 -5.73
N ILE A 29 -9.41 -2.34 -6.80
CA ILE A 29 -7.95 -2.53 -6.91
C ILE A 29 -7.39 -1.44 -7.82
N LEU A 30 -6.44 -0.67 -7.30
CA LEU A 30 -5.75 0.40 -8.00
C LEU A 30 -4.27 0.05 -8.10
N SER A 31 -3.81 -0.31 -9.30
CA SER A 31 -2.38 -0.47 -9.58
C SER A 31 -1.67 0.88 -9.47
N GLN A 32 -0.49 0.88 -8.85
CA GLN A 32 0.33 2.07 -8.63
C GLN A 32 1.71 1.87 -9.25
N ASP A 33 2.25 2.92 -9.86
CA ASP A 33 3.64 2.94 -10.29
C ASP A 33 4.60 3.14 -9.09
N SER A 34 5.92 3.08 -9.34
CA SER A 34 6.95 3.28 -8.31
C SER A 34 6.83 4.64 -7.62
N THR A 35 6.48 5.70 -8.34
CA THR A 35 6.40 7.05 -7.74
C THR A 35 5.21 7.15 -6.79
N GLN A 36 4.06 6.62 -7.18
CA GLN A 36 2.83 6.69 -6.39
C GLN A 36 2.89 5.76 -5.17
N ILE A 37 3.37 4.53 -5.31
CA ILE A 37 3.39 3.55 -4.20
C ILE A 37 4.41 3.90 -3.10
N ASN A 38 5.42 4.70 -3.45
CA ASN A 38 6.42 5.21 -2.51
C ASN A 38 6.13 6.64 -2.05
N ASN A 39 4.99 7.23 -2.42
CA ASN A 39 4.60 8.55 -1.93
C ASN A 39 4.51 8.51 -0.39
N PRO A 40 5.26 9.37 0.33
CA PRO A 40 5.21 9.42 1.79
C PRO A 40 3.82 9.79 2.32
N ASN A 41 3.04 10.54 1.53
CA ASN A 41 1.68 10.97 1.89
C ASN A 41 0.61 9.99 1.40
N LEU A 42 0.98 8.81 0.86
CA LEU A 42 0.04 7.86 0.27
C LEU A 42 -1.14 7.56 1.20
N ILE A 43 -0.86 7.29 2.48
CA ILE A 43 -1.89 6.94 3.47
C ILE A 43 -2.74 8.16 3.82
N ASP A 44 -2.13 9.34 3.88
CA ASP A 44 -2.81 10.60 4.22
C ASP A 44 -3.76 11.06 3.11
N ASP A 45 -3.44 10.76 1.86
CA ASP A 45 -4.27 11.07 0.68
C ASP A 45 -5.46 10.10 0.51
N LEU A 46 -5.46 8.93 1.17
CA LEU A 46 -6.57 7.97 1.10
C LEU A 46 -7.81 8.48 1.87
N ASN A 47 -9.01 8.18 1.39
CA ASN A 47 -10.23 8.40 2.16
C ASN A 47 -10.30 7.44 3.36
N PRO A 48 -11.07 7.73 4.42
CA PRO A 48 -11.33 6.76 5.49
C PRO A 48 -11.87 5.44 4.93
N GLY A 49 -11.38 4.31 5.45
CA GLY A 49 -11.73 2.99 4.94
C GLY A 49 -10.69 1.92 5.28
N LEU A 50 -10.95 0.70 4.80
CA LEU A 50 -10.05 -0.43 4.92
C LEU A 50 -9.30 -0.65 3.60
N TYR A 51 -7.98 -0.73 3.68
CA TYR A 51 -7.10 -0.88 2.53
C TYR A 51 -6.06 -1.98 2.77
N VAL A 52 -5.69 -2.66 1.70
CA VAL A 52 -4.48 -3.47 1.62
C VAL A 52 -3.54 -2.81 0.61
N ILE A 53 -2.30 -2.58 1.01
CA ILE A 53 -1.25 -2.03 0.16
C ILE A 53 -0.22 -3.12 -0.09
N ASP A 54 -0.04 -3.48 -1.36
CA ASP A 54 0.96 -4.42 -1.82
C ASP A 54 2.09 -3.66 -2.53
N LYS A 55 3.32 -3.93 -2.10
CA LYS A 55 4.56 -3.34 -2.63
C LYS A 55 5.42 -4.45 -3.21
N ASN A 56 5.84 -4.30 -4.46
CA ASN A 56 6.74 -5.23 -5.13
C ASN A 56 8.08 -4.53 -5.35
N PHE A 57 9.18 -5.20 -5.02
CA PHE A 57 10.53 -4.67 -5.17
C PHE A 57 11.26 -5.36 -6.33
N GLU A 58 12.31 -4.74 -6.87
CA GLU A 58 13.05 -5.27 -8.02
C GLU A 58 13.76 -6.61 -7.73
N ASP A 59 14.03 -6.89 -6.46
CA ASP A 59 14.62 -8.16 -6.03
C ASP A 59 13.59 -9.31 -5.94
N GLY A 60 12.34 -9.07 -6.33
CA GLY A 60 11.24 -10.03 -6.27
C GLY A 60 10.58 -10.13 -4.90
N THR A 61 11.06 -9.38 -3.89
CA THR A 61 10.41 -9.32 -2.58
C THR A 61 9.06 -8.63 -2.72
N GLN A 62 8.10 -9.06 -1.90
CA GLN A 62 6.79 -8.43 -1.78
C GLN A 62 6.56 -8.04 -0.32
N GLN A 63 6.02 -6.85 -0.10
CA GLN A 63 5.59 -6.38 1.20
C GLN A 63 4.10 -6.03 1.13
N GLN A 64 3.32 -6.65 1.99
CA GLN A 64 1.90 -6.35 2.16
C GLN A 64 1.68 -5.59 3.47
N SER A 65 0.77 -4.63 3.47
CA SER A 65 0.40 -3.87 4.66
C SER A 65 -1.10 -3.61 4.66
N VAL A 66 -1.73 -3.88 5.80
CA VAL A 66 -3.15 -3.62 6.02
C VAL A 66 -3.30 -2.29 6.74
N ILE A 67 -4.19 -1.43 6.24
CA ILE A 67 -4.45 -0.13 6.82
C ILE A 67 -5.94 0.03 7.04
N GLN A 68 -6.31 0.34 8.28
CA GLN A 68 -7.64 0.83 8.60
C GLN A 68 -7.52 2.32 8.93
N LYS A 69 -7.98 3.17 8.00
CA LYS A 69 -7.98 4.62 8.17
C LYS A 69 -9.31 5.05 8.76
N ASN A 70 -9.28 5.47 10.02
CA ASN A 70 -10.46 6.05 10.67
C ASN A 70 -10.57 7.53 10.28
N GLY A 71 -11.80 8.03 10.12
CA GLY A 71 -12.04 9.46 9.95
C GLY A 71 -11.56 10.22 11.20
N ASN A 72 -10.94 11.38 10.97
CA ASN A 72 -10.55 12.32 12.02
C ASN A 72 -11.78 13.09 12.51
#